data_AF-A0A9N8IYJ6-F1
#
_entry.id   AF-A0A9N8IYJ6-F1
#
_cell.length_a   1.000
_cell.length_b   1.000
_cell.length_c   1.000
_cell.angle_alpha   90.00
_cell.angle_beta   90.00
_cell.angle_gamma   90.00
#
_symmetry.space_group_name_H-M   'P 1'
#
loop_
_entity.id
_entity.type
_entity.pdbx_description
1 polymer ?
#
loop_
_entity_poly.entity_id
_entity_poly.type
_entity_poly.pdbx_seq_one_letter_code
_entity_poly.pdbx_strand_id
1 'polypeptide(L)'
;MRPLSIVELESKITSYSDDIIFSDHQYNEEKITQFFNFLHNQPISRRILERIYEDFPNIHTDLPKSGSNVRLQPNIKKQIKSLLKTREDQGAFGFFTIQNLYEIERKFPHQYIDITDIWYDRTGTKHSEICDYFLEKFFKPFIELLDWYIYEGQVRNERDYFSKKEITELNEKLDKIMTKQDGIGELLFEEIENIKELILFLNKKNLLEVIKGKVTDTALGLLINDENVTSFINHITKSTSLLG
;
A
#
# COMPACT_ATOMS: atom_id res chain seq x y z
N MET A 1 0.47 -18.25 -0.17
CA MET A 1 1.59 -17.37 -0.55
C MET A 1 2.24 -16.86 0.73
N ARG A 2 3.57 -16.84 0.86
CA ARG A 2 4.21 -16.27 2.06
C ARG A 2 4.01 -14.75 2.11
N PRO A 3 4.00 -14.12 3.29
CA PRO A 3 4.08 -12.67 3.40
C PRO A 3 5.41 -12.15 2.82
N LEU A 4 5.32 -11.04 2.08
CA LEU A 4 6.45 -10.31 1.54
C LEU A 4 6.81 -9.13 2.45
N SER A 5 8.10 -8.81 2.50
CA SER A 5 8.55 -7.53 3.08
C SER A 5 8.10 -6.36 2.20
N ILE A 6 8.14 -5.13 2.73
CA ILE A 6 7.82 -3.95 1.92
C ILE A 6 8.70 -3.81 0.66
N VAL A 7 9.97 -4.21 0.74
CA VAL A 7 10.92 -4.18 -0.39
C VAL A 7 10.60 -5.26 -1.42
N GLU A 8 10.26 -6.47 -0.96
CA GLU A 8 9.86 -7.56 -1.86
C GLU A 8 8.51 -7.28 -2.53
N LEU A 9 7.57 -6.67 -1.78
CA LEU A 9 6.26 -6.27 -2.28
C LEU A 9 6.40 -5.23 -3.39
N GLU A 10 7.16 -4.17 -3.16
CA GLU A 10 7.47 -3.13 -4.16
C GLU A 10 8.01 -3.76 -5.45
N SER A 11 9.06 -4.59 -5.34
CA SER A 11 9.64 -5.27 -6.52
C SER A 11 8.61 -6.11 -7.28
N LYS A 12 7.70 -6.80 -6.57
CA LYS A 12 6.64 -7.57 -7.20
C LYS A 12 5.57 -6.68 -7.83
N ILE A 13 5.19 -5.58 -7.20
CA ILE A 13 4.25 -4.61 -7.77
C ILE A 13 4.80 -4.06 -9.08
N THR A 14 6.06 -3.60 -9.09
CA THR A 14 6.73 -3.13 -10.32
C THR A 14 6.74 -4.21 -11.40
N SER A 15 7.08 -5.46 -11.04
CA SER A 15 7.09 -6.56 -12.01
C SER A 15 5.71 -6.85 -12.60
N TYR A 16 4.64 -6.85 -11.79
CA TYR A 16 3.28 -7.04 -12.30
C TYR A 16 2.78 -5.84 -13.10
N SER A 17 3.10 -4.62 -12.68
CA SER A 17 2.69 -3.41 -13.39
C SER A 17 3.35 -3.32 -14.76
N ASP A 18 4.66 -3.61 -14.85
CA ASP A 18 5.38 -3.65 -16.11
C ASP A 18 4.83 -4.74 -17.03
N ASP A 19 4.52 -5.91 -16.47
CA ASP A 19 3.94 -7.02 -17.24
C ASP A 19 2.56 -6.69 -17.83
N ILE A 20 1.78 -5.80 -17.19
CA ILE A 20 0.50 -5.28 -17.69
C ILE A 20 0.71 -4.15 -18.72
N ILE A 21 1.66 -3.25 -18.46
CA ILE A 21 1.91 -2.07 -19.30
C ILE A 21 2.52 -2.47 -20.65
N PHE A 22 3.41 -3.46 -20.66
CA PHE A 22 4.17 -3.84 -21.86
C PHE A 22 3.67 -5.13 -22.53
N SER A 23 2.59 -5.75 -22.03
CA SER A 23 2.03 -6.93 -22.69
C SER A 23 1.21 -6.62 -23.92
N ASP A 24 1.09 -7.64 -24.78
CA ASP A 24 0.05 -7.63 -25.80
C ASP A 24 -1.33 -7.46 -25.15
N HIS A 25 -2.11 -6.53 -25.69
CA HIS A 25 -3.42 -6.14 -25.15
C HIS A 25 -4.38 -7.32 -24.91
N GLN A 26 -4.25 -8.41 -25.68
CA GLN A 26 -5.05 -9.63 -25.52
C GLN A 26 -4.88 -10.30 -24.15
N TYR A 27 -3.77 -10.06 -23.44
CA TYR A 27 -3.47 -10.64 -22.14
C TYR A 27 -3.72 -9.70 -20.95
N ASN A 28 -3.97 -8.41 -21.20
CA ASN A 28 -4.05 -7.39 -20.14
C ASN A 28 -5.10 -7.75 -19.08
N GLU A 29 -6.25 -8.26 -19.48
CA GLU A 29 -7.36 -8.60 -18.58
C GLU A 29 -7.00 -9.70 -17.56
N GLU A 30 -6.32 -10.74 -18.01
CA GLU A 30 -5.86 -11.81 -17.13
C GLU A 30 -4.79 -11.27 -16.17
N LYS A 31 -3.84 -10.49 -16.69
CA LYS A 31 -2.76 -9.92 -15.88
C LYS A 31 -3.26 -8.92 -14.84
N ILE A 32 -4.23 -8.07 -15.17
CA ILE A 32 -4.90 -7.18 -14.20
C ILE A 32 -5.55 -8.00 -13.09
N THR A 33 -6.24 -9.09 -13.44
CA THR A 33 -6.86 -9.98 -12.45
C THR A 33 -5.81 -10.66 -11.56
N GLN A 34 -4.72 -11.15 -12.15
CA GLN A 34 -3.60 -11.74 -11.41
C GLN A 34 -2.94 -10.73 -10.46
N PHE A 35 -2.77 -9.48 -10.90
CA PHE A 35 -2.23 -8.40 -10.09
C PHE A 35 -3.14 -8.07 -8.90
N PHE A 36 -4.46 -7.93 -9.11
CA PHE A 36 -5.40 -7.69 -8.00
C PHE A 36 -5.47 -8.88 -7.03
N ASN A 37 -5.46 -10.11 -7.54
CA ASN A 37 -5.32 -11.31 -6.70
C ASN A 37 -4.04 -11.25 -5.85
N PHE A 38 -2.92 -10.84 -6.43
CA PHE A 38 -1.68 -10.65 -5.69
C PHE A 38 -1.80 -9.60 -4.59
N LEU A 39 -2.33 -8.40 -4.90
CA LEU A 39 -2.49 -7.31 -3.94
C LEU A 39 -3.40 -7.70 -2.76
N HIS A 40 -4.52 -8.36 -3.01
CA HIS A 40 -5.45 -8.80 -1.96
C HIS A 40 -4.89 -9.92 -1.08
N ASN A 41 -3.95 -10.72 -1.60
CA ASN A 41 -3.35 -11.84 -0.88
C ASN A 41 -2.11 -11.47 -0.07
N GLN A 42 -1.62 -10.23 -0.16
CA GLN A 42 -0.48 -9.76 0.61
C GLN A 42 -0.93 -8.81 1.73
N PRO A 43 -0.52 -9.03 2.99
CA PRO A 43 -1.03 -8.24 4.13
C PRO A 43 -0.80 -6.73 4.01
N ILE A 44 0.40 -6.32 3.57
CA ILE A 44 0.79 -4.92 3.43
C ILE A 44 -0.06 -4.24 2.35
N SER A 45 -0.10 -4.79 1.13
CA SER A 45 -0.90 -4.21 0.05
C SER A 45 -2.38 -4.21 0.38
N ARG A 46 -2.93 -5.29 0.95
CA ARG A 46 -4.34 -5.32 1.37
C ARG A 46 -4.66 -4.17 2.33
N ARG A 47 -3.78 -3.91 3.32
CA ARG A 47 -3.96 -2.78 4.23
C ARG A 47 -3.87 -1.43 3.49
N ILE A 48 -2.98 -1.29 2.51
CA ILE A 48 -2.93 -0.09 1.65
C ILE A 48 -4.25 0.09 0.89
N LEU A 49 -4.82 -0.97 0.32
CA LEU A 49 -6.11 -0.90 -0.37
C LEU A 49 -7.22 -0.43 0.59
N GLU A 50 -7.25 -0.95 1.82
CA GLU A 50 -8.16 -0.47 2.87
C GLU A 50 -7.92 1.01 3.23
N ARG A 51 -6.66 1.47 3.31
CA ARG A 51 -6.32 2.90 3.52
C ARG A 51 -6.85 3.77 2.38
N ILE A 52 -6.82 3.30 1.13
CA ILE A 52 -7.38 4.07 0.00
C ILE A 52 -8.90 4.27 0.18
N TYR A 53 -9.63 3.25 0.64
CA TYR A 53 -11.05 3.40 0.98
C TYR A 53 -11.28 4.43 2.11
N GLU A 54 -10.40 4.45 3.12
CA GLU A 54 -10.47 5.39 4.25
C GLU A 54 -10.12 6.83 3.85
N ASP A 55 -9.12 7.00 2.97
CA ASP A 55 -8.57 8.31 2.61
C ASP A 55 -9.37 9.00 1.49
N PHE A 56 -10.08 8.23 0.64
CA PHE A 56 -10.85 8.76 -0.49
C PHE A 56 -12.34 8.37 -0.43
N PRO A 57 -13.04 8.61 0.70
CA PRO A 57 -14.41 8.13 0.89
C PRO A 57 -15.37 8.74 -0.14
N ASN A 58 -15.19 10.03 -0.49
CA ASN A 58 -16.07 10.73 -1.43
C ASN A 58 -16.01 10.13 -2.85
N ILE A 59 -14.82 9.72 -3.29
CA ILE A 59 -14.66 9.11 -4.62
C ILE A 59 -15.31 7.72 -4.61
N HIS A 60 -15.10 6.94 -3.54
CA HIS A 60 -15.68 5.61 -3.40
C HIS A 60 -17.21 5.64 -3.33
N THR A 61 -17.80 6.50 -2.50
CA THR A 61 -19.26 6.54 -2.29
C THR A 61 -20.02 7.02 -3.51
N ASP A 62 -19.45 7.98 -4.24
CA ASP A 62 -20.10 8.56 -5.40
C ASP A 62 -19.89 7.69 -6.66
N LEU A 63 -18.94 6.75 -6.63
CA LEU A 63 -18.69 5.87 -7.75
C LEU A 63 -19.89 4.93 -7.93
N PRO A 64 -20.51 4.89 -9.12
CA PRO A 64 -21.61 3.99 -9.38
C PRO A 64 -21.12 2.55 -9.27
N LYS A 65 -21.77 1.75 -8.42
CA LYS A 65 -21.48 0.32 -8.30
C LYS A 65 -21.84 -0.38 -9.60
N SER A 66 -20.84 -0.99 -10.24
CA SER A 66 -21.02 -1.69 -11.51
C SER A 66 -22.02 -2.84 -11.35
N GLY A 67 -22.98 -2.93 -12.27
CA GLY A 67 -24.02 -3.95 -12.24
C GLY A 67 -24.88 -4.03 -13.51
N SER A 68 -24.79 -3.04 -14.40
CA SER A 68 -25.52 -3.08 -15.67
C SER A 68 -24.75 -2.32 -16.74
N ASN A 69 -24.82 -2.80 -17.99
CA ASN A 69 -24.25 -2.20 -19.21
C ASN A 69 -24.89 -0.84 -19.57
N VAL A 70 -25.30 -0.06 -18.58
CA VAL A 70 -26.02 1.20 -18.75
C VAL A 70 -24.99 2.31 -18.89
N ARG A 71 -25.06 3.02 -20.01
CA ARG A 71 -24.29 4.27 -20.22
C ARG A 71 -24.39 5.14 -18.97
N LEU A 72 -23.24 5.50 -18.39
CA LEU A 72 -23.19 6.43 -17.28
C LEU A 72 -23.82 7.76 -17.69
N GLN A 73 -24.74 8.27 -16.86
CA GLN A 73 -25.35 9.57 -17.12
C GLN A 73 -24.28 10.67 -17.13
N PRO A 74 -24.32 11.62 -18.08
CA PRO A 74 -23.31 12.67 -18.19
C PRO A 74 -23.09 13.48 -16.91
N ASN A 75 -24.15 13.70 -16.13
CA ASN A 75 -24.08 14.43 -14.87
C ASN A 75 -23.25 13.68 -13.82
N ILE A 76 -23.36 12.35 -13.75
CA ILE A 76 -22.57 11.51 -12.85
C ILE A 76 -21.09 11.57 -13.25
N LYS A 77 -20.80 11.44 -14.55
CA LYS A 77 -19.42 11.58 -15.06
C LYS A 77 -18.82 12.95 -14.69
N LYS A 78 -19.59 14.02 -14.84
CA LYS A 78 -19.16 15.39 -14.52
C LYS A 78 -18.92 15.57 -13.02
N GLN A 79 -19.81 15.05 -12.18
CA GLN A 79 -19.66 15.07 -10.73
C GLN A 79 -18.36 14.39 -10.31
N ILE A 80 -18.15 13.13 -10.72
CA ILE A 80 -16.94 12.39 -10.35
C ILE A 80 -15.68 13.05 -10.89
N LYS A 81 -15.66 13.46 -12.17
CA LYS A 81 -14.50 14.17 -12.74
C LYS A 81 -14.18 15.48 -12.01
N SER A 82 -15.16 16.12 -11.37
CA SER A 82 -14.92 17.32 -10.56
C SER A 82 -14.26 17.05 -9.21
N LEU A 83 -14.30 15.79 -8.73
CA LEU A 83 -13.58 15.33 -7.55
C LEU A 83 -12.11 15.04 -7.85
N LEU A 84 -11.75 14.77 -9.11
CA LEU A 84 -10.39 14.39 -9.53
C LEU A 84 -9.50 15.63 -9.69
N LYS A 85 -9.04 16.19 -8.57
CA LYS A 85 -8.27 17.45 -8.55
C LYS A 85 -6.77 17.20 -8.46
N THR A 86 -6.37 16.14 -7.77
CA THR A 86 -4.96 15.77 -7.59
C THR A 86 -4.63 14.47 -8.31
N ARG A 87 -3.34 14.11 -8.32
CA ARG A 87 -2.89 12.83 -8.89
C ARG A 87 -3.38 11.65 -8.05
N GLU A 88 -3.41 11.82 -6.74
CA GLU A 88 -3.90 10.84 -5.78
C GLU A 88 -5.40 10.60 -5.96
N ASP A 89 -6.20 11.66 -6.20
CA ASP A 89 -7.62 11.51 -6.53
C ASP A 89 -7.81 10.67 -7.81
N GLN A 90 -6.99 10.92 -8.84
CA GLN A 90 -7.02 10.14 -10.08
C GLN A 90 -6.61 8.68 -9.85
N GLY A 91 -5.61 8.43 -9.00
CA GLY A 91 -5.18 7.09 -8.62
C GLY A 91 -6.25 6.34 -7.84
N ALA A 92 -6.91 6.99 -6.89
CA ALA A 92 -8.01 6.40 -6.12
C ALA A 92 -9.21 6.10 -7.02
N PHE A 93 -9.53 7.00 -7.95
CA PHE A 93 -10.55 6.74 -8.97
C PHE A 93 -10.20 5.54 -9.87
N GLY A 94 -8.94 5.44 -10.31
CA GLY A 94 -8.41 4.28 -11.02
C GLY A 94 -8.61 2.99 -10.23
N PHE A 95 -8.19 2.98 -8.97
CA PHE A 95 -8.35 1.86 -8.04
C PHE A 95 -9.81 1.43 -7.91
N PHE A 96 -10.71 2.30 -7.47
CA PHE A 96 -12.11 1.94 -7.22
C PHE A 96 -12.81 1.46 -8.48
N THR A 97 -12.47 2.04 -9.64
CA THR A 97 -13.03 1.62 -10.91
C THR A 97 -12.63 0.18 -11.26
N ILE A 98 -11.34 -0.15 -11.13
CA ILE A 98 -10.84 -1.50 -11.41
C ILE A 98 -11.34 -2.49 -10.35
N GLN A 99 -11.32 -2.10 -9.07
CA GLN A 99 -11.78 -2.91 -7.94
C GLN A 99 -13.26 -3.30 -8.08
N ASN A 100 -14.13 -2.36 -8.44
CA ASN A 100 -15.54 -2.64 -8.68
C ASN A 100 -15.77 -3.67 -9.80
N LEU A 101 -14.87 -3.75 -10.77
CA LEU A 101 -14.94 -4.74 -11.84
C LEU A 101 -14.34 -6.08 -11.42
N TYR A 102 -13.26 -6.05 -10.64
CA TYR A 102 -12.62 -7.23 -10.07
C TYR A 102 -13.56 -8.01 -9.13
N GLU A 103 -14.39 -7.31 -8.36
CA GLU A 103 -15.37 -7.93 -7.43
C GLU A 103 -16.57 -8.59 -8.13
N ILE A 104 -16.78 -8.30 -9.42
CA ILE A 104 -17.91 -8.85 -10.18
C ILE A 104 -17.42 -10.06 -10.98
N GLU A 105 -18.22 -11.12 -11.01
CA GLU A 105 -17.98 -12.27 -11.87
C GLU A 105 -17.77 -11.82 -13.33
N ARG A 106 -16.67 -12.26 -13.94
CA ARG A 106 -16.29 -11.84 -15.28
C ARG A 106 -17.32 -12.31 -16.30
N LYS A 107 -18.10 -11.37 -16.83
CA LYS A 107 -19.14 -11.65 -17.84
C LYS A 107 -18.62 -11.56 -19.28
N PHE A 108 -17.55 -10.79 -19.49
CA PHE A 108 -17.05 -10.47 -20.82
C PHE A 108 -15.51 -10.51 -20.89
N PRO A 109 -14.93 -10.73 -22.09
CA PRO A 109 -13.49 -10.81 -22.26
C PRO A 109 -12.72 -9.52 -21.95
N HIS A 110 -13.32 -8.33 -22.08
CA HIS A 110 -12.64 -7.03 -21.99
C HIS A 110 -13.23 -6.11 -20.90
N GLN A 111 -13.68 -6.70 -19.79
CA GLN A 111 -14.44 -5.99 -18.77
C GLN A 111 -13.69 -4.81 -18.14
N TYR A 112 -12.38 -4.93 -17.91
CA TYR A 112 -11.57 -3.82 -17.40
C TYR A 112 -11.37 -2.75 -18.46
N ILE A 113 -11.04 -3.15 -19.69
CA ILE A 113 -10.69 -2.20 -20.75
C ILE A 113 -11.92 -1.39 -21.20
N ASP A 114 -13.09 -2.04 -21.30
CA ASP A 114 -14.34 -1.45 -21.77
C ASP A 114 -14.84 -0.32 -20.84
N ILE A 115 -14.34 -0.23 -19.60
CA ILE A 115 -14.65 0.87 -18.68
C ILE A 115 -14.24 2.24 -19.25
N THR A 116 -13.24 2.25 -20.13
CA THR A 116 -12.76 3.44 -20.82
C THR A 116 -13.87 4.09 -21.64
N ASP A 117 -14.63 3.29 -22.39
CA ASP A 117 -15.75 3.78 -23.20
C ASP A 117 -16.84 4.36 -22.31
N ILE A 118 -17.09 3.72 -21.16
CA ILE A 118 -18.09 4.17 -20.20
C ILE A 118 -17.71 5.53 -19.62
N TRP A 119 -16.44 5.81 -19.30
CA TRP A 119 -16.04 7.08 -18.67
C TRP A 119 -15.60 8.20 -19.63
N TYR A 120 -15.15 7.85 -20.82
CA TYR A 120 -14.50 8.78 -21.75
C TYR A 120 -15.10 8.79 -23.16
N ASP A 121 -16.23 8.09 -23.37
CA ASP A 121 -17.03 8.18 -24.60
C ASP A 121 -16.21 7.88 -25.87
N ARG A 122 -15.30 6.89 -25.78
CA ARG A 122 -14.36 6.49 -26.85
C ARG A 122 -14.95 5.47 -27.84
N THR A 123 -16.25 5.50 -28.06
CA THR A 123 -16.93 4.59 -28.98
C THR A 123 -16.35 4.65 -30.40
N GLY A 124 -16.03 3.49 -30.99
CA GLY A 124 -15.51 3.39 -32.35
C GLY A 124 -13.99 3.58 -32.49
N THR A 125 -13.27 3.69 -31.37
CA THR A 125 -11.80 3.74 -31.33
C THR A 125 -11.23 2.32 -31.49
N LYS A 126 -10.01 2.19 -32.05
CA LYS A 126 -9.32 0.89 -32.12
C LYS A 126 -9.07 0.34 -30.73
N HIS A 127 -9.19 -0.98 -30.55
CA HIS A 127 -9.02 -1.63 -29.25
C HIS A 127 -7.66 -1.31 -28.58
N SER A 128 -6.57 -1.24 -29.34
CA SER A 128 -5.25 -0.86 -28.81
C SER A 128 -5.23 0.54 -28.18
N GLU A 129 -5.88 1.51 -28.84
CA GLU A 129 -5.97 2.88 -28.32
C GLU A 129 -6.87 2.96 -27.07
N ILE A 130 -7.89 2.10 -26.97
CA ILE A 130 -8.73 1.99 -25.76
C ILE A 130 -7.91 1.39 -24.60
N CYS A 131 -7.08 0.38 -24.87
CA CYS A 131 -6.16 -0.20 -23.89
C CYS A 131 -5.13 0.83 -23.39
N ASP A 132 -4.50 1.59 -24.30
CA ASP A 132 -3.55 2.64 -23.91
C ASP A 132 -4.23 3.68 -23.02
N TYR A 133 -5.46 4.06 -23.37
CA TYR A 133 -6.22 5.01 -22.58
C TYR A 133 -6.63 4.45 -21.21
N PHE A 134 -6.97 3.16 -21.13
CA PHE A 134 -7.20 2.47 -19.86
C PHE A 134 -5.94 2.55 -18.97
N LEU A 135 -4.77 2.23 -19.54
CA LEU A 135 -3.51 2.27 -18.82
C LEU A 135 -3.20 3.67 -18.31
N GLU A 136 -3.34 4.69 -19.15
CA GLU A 136 -3.04 6.09 -18.82
C GLU A 136 -4.02 6.71 -17.83
N LYS A 137 -5.29 6.33 -17.86
CA LYS A 137 -6.33 6.99 -17.05
C LYS A 137 -6.72 6.24 -15.78
N PHE A 138 -6.48 4.95 -15.70
CA PHE A 138 -6.88 4.16 -14.55
C PHE A 138 -5.70 3.43 -13.93
N PHE A 139 -4.97 2.64 -14.72
CA PHE A 139 -3.98 1.72 -14.17
C PHE A 139 -2.72 2.45 -13.66
N LYS A 140 -2.04 3.24 -14.49
CA LYS A 140 -0.81 3.96 -14.09
C LYS A 140 -1.04 4.91 -12.92
N PRO A 141 -2.11 5.75 -12.89
CA PRO A 141 -2.39 6.58 -11.71
C PRO A 141 -2.60 5.76 -10.44
N PHE A 142 -3.21 4.58 -10.53
CA PHE A 142 -3.37 3.69 -9.39
C PHE A 142 -2.02 3.14 -8.90
N ILE A 143 -1.13 2.73 -9.82
CA ILE A 143 0.22 2.29 -9.45
C ILE A 143 1.00 3.43 -8.77
N GLU A 144 0.94 4.64 -9.31
CA GLU A 144 1.56 5.83 -8.68
C GLU A 144 1.04 6.06 -7.24
N LEU A 145 -0.26 5.86 -7.01
CA LEU A 145 -0.83 5.96 -5.67
C LEU A 145 -0.34 4.85 -4.74
N LEU A 146 -0.27 3.60 -5.22
CA LEU A 146 0.29 2.49 -4.43
C LEU A 146 1.74 2.75 -4.04
N ASP A 147 2.56 3.21 -4.99
CA ASP A 147 3.95 3.56 -4.76
C ASP A 147 4.05 4.67 -3.70
N TRP A 148 3.21 5.70 -3.79
CA TRP A 148 3.16 6.75 -2.78
C TRP A 148 2.91 6.19 -1.36
N TYR A 149 1.96 5.26 -1.19
CA TYR A 149 1.73 4.62 0.11
C TYR A 149 2.93 3.80 0.60
N ILE A 150 3.65 3.12 -0.31
CA ILE A 150 4.84 2.33 0.03
C ILE A 150 6.00 3.23 0.47
N TYR A 151 6.19 4.37 -0.18
CA TYR A 151 7.34 5.25 0.06
C TYR A 151 7.10 6.31 1.12
N GLU A 152 5.95 6.99 1.07
CA GLU A 152 5.67 8.21 1.84
C GLU A 152 4.43 8.10 2.73
N GLY A 153 3.59 7.10 2.52
CA GLY A 153 2.34 6.91 3.26
C GLY A 153 2.56 6.76 4.76
N GLN A 154 2.20 7.79 5.52
CA GLN A 154 2.36 7.76 6.98
C GLN A 154 1.37 6.81 7.65
N VAL A 155 1.86 6.12 8.68
CA VAL A 155 1.02 5.33 9.58
C VAL A 155 0.06 6.25 10.34
N ARG A 156 -1.25 6.04 10.18
CA ARG A 156 -2.30 6.75 10.93
C ARG A 156 -2.91 5.88 12.02
N ASN A 157 -3.01 4.58 11.77
CA ASN A 157 -3.63 3.60 12.66
C ASN A 157 -2.65 2.49 13.04
N GLU A 158 -2.90 1.81 14.15
CA GLU A 158 -2.02 0.73 14.64
C GLU A 158 -1.90 -0.47 13.67
N ARG A 159 -2.87 -0.63 12.77
CA ARG A 159 -2.88 -1.69 11.76
C ARG A 159 -2.05 -1.37 10.53
N ASP A 160 -1.59 -0.14 10.38
CA ASP A 160 -0.84 0.30 9.23
C ASP A 160 0.60 -0.22 9.28
N TYR A 161 1.13 -0.47 8.10
CA TYR A 161 2.54 -0.80 7.91
C TYR A 161 3.33 0.49 7.70
N PHE A 162 4.59 0.48 8.12
CA PHE A 162 5.48 1.61 7.94
C PHE A 162 5.84 1.77 6.47
N SER A 163 5.83 3.01 5.99
CA SER A 163 6.42 3.35 4.70
C SER A 163 7.95 3.20 4.73
N LYS A 164 8.58 3.13 3.55
CA LYS A 164 10.04 3.10 3.44
C LYS A 164 10.70 4.32 4.09
N LYS A 165 10.08 5.50 3.98
CA LYS A 165 10.56 6.72 4.67
C LYS A 165 10.53 6.54 6.19
N GLU A 166 9.43 6.08 6.76
CA GLU A 166 9.33 5.85 8.21
C GLU A 166 10.31 4.78 8.70
N ILE A 167 10.53 3.73 7.90
CA ILE A 167 11.51 2.69 8.19
C ILE A 167 12.91 3.29 8.24
N THR A 168 13.30 4.11 7.26
CA THR A 168 14.60 4.80 7.29
C THR A 168 14.75 5.68 8.52
N GLU A 169 13.74 6.50 8.84
CA GLU A 169 13.75 7.36 10.03
C GLU A 169 13.84 6.57 11.34
N LEU A 170 13.20 5.40 11.42
CA LEU A 170 13.26 4.51 12.58
C LEU A 170 14.63 3.83 12.68
N ASN A 171 15.19 3.36 11.57
CA ASN A 171 16.52 2.75 11.53
C ASN A 171 17.61 3.75 11.99
N GLU A 172 17.56 5.00 11.51
CA GLU A 172 18.49 6.05 11.95
C GLU A 172 18.38 6.34 13.46
N LYS A 173 17.18 6.26 14.03
CA LYS A 173 16.97 6.41 15.47
C LYS A 173 17.56 5.22 16.24
N LEU A 174 17.38 4.00 15.74
CA LEU A 174 17.97 2.80 16.32
C LEU A 174 19.52 2.86 16.28
N ASP A 175 20.11 3.31 15.17
CA ASP A 175 21.56 3.51 15.04
C ASP A 175 22.11 4.54 16.05
N LYS A 176 21.36 5.63 16.28
CA LYS A 176 21.72 6.64 17.30
C LYS A 176 21.70 6.09 18.72
N ILE A 177 20.87 5.08 19.00
CA ILE A 177 20.85 4.42 20.30
C ILE A 177 22.11 3.56 20.45
N MET A 178 22.44 2.78 19.41
CA MET A 178 23.61 1.90 19.40
C MET A 178 24.92 2.67 19.59
N THR A 179 25.01 3.89 19.05
CA THR A 179 26.22 4.73 19.11
C THR A 179 26.37 5.54 20.41
N LYS A 180 25.31 5.75 21.18
CA LYS A 180 25.33 6.62 22.39
C LYS A 180 25.58 5.88 23.70
N GLN A 181 25.56 4.55 23.70
CA GLN A 181 25.77 3.77 24.92
C GLN A 181 27.05 2.97 24.80
N ASP A 182 28.14 3.53 25.35
CA ASP A 182 29.34 2.78 25.66
C ASP A 182 28.96 1.62 26.61
N GLY A 183 28.97 0.39 26.10
CA GLY A 183 28.69 -0.82 26.91
C GLY A 183 27.35 -1.52 26.66
N ILE A 184 26.64 -1.26 25.55
CA ILE A 184 25.60 -2.19 25.07
C ILE A 184 26.28 -3.55 24.81
N GLY A 185 25.92 -4.57 25.59
CA GLY A 185 26.37 -5.95 25.36
C GLY A 185 25.86 -6.49 24.02
N GLU A 186 26.61 -7.41 23.40
CA GLU A 186 26.33 -7.98 22.06
C GLU A 186 24.85 -8.38 21.86
N LEU A 187 24.20 -8.88 22.91
CA LEU A 187 22.80 -9.31 22.85
C LEU A 187 21.79 -8.17 22.61
N LEU A 188 22.01 -6.96 23.15
CA LEU A 188 21.15 -5.80 22.84
C LEU A 188 21.38 -5.30 21.41
N PHE A 189 22.59 -5.43 20.89
CA PHE A 189 22.91 -5.11 19.49
C PHE A 189 22.15 -6.05 18.56
N GLU A 190 22.21 -7.37 18.82
CA GLU A 190 21.46 -8.38 18.06
C GLU A 190 19.96 -8.11 18.09
N GLU A 191 19.41 -7.71 19.23
CA GLU A 191 17.99 -7.38 19.33
C GLU A 191 17.58 -6.13 18.52
N ILE A 192 18.44 -5.10 18.46
CA ILE A 192 18.19 -3.93 17.62
C ILE A 192 18.23 -4.30 16.14
N GLU A 193 19.21 -5.09 15.70
CA GLU A 193 19.26 -5.57 14.31
C GLU A 193 18.03 -6.42 13.96
N ASN A 194 17.62 -7.32 14.86
CA ASN A 194 16.37 -8.09 14.70
C ASN A 194 15.15 -7.16 14.53
N ILE A 195 15.05 -6.07 15.30
CA ILE A 195 13.95 -5.10 15.17
C ILE A 195 13.97 -4.43 13.79
N LYS A 196 15.15 -4.06 13.27
CA LYS A 196 15.30 -3.46 11.94
C LYS A 196 14.90 -4.41 10.81
N GLU A 197 15.03 -5.72 10.99
CA GLU A 197 14.50 -6.69 10.02
C GLU A 197 12.99 -6.82 10.13
N LEU A 198 12.46 -6.88 11.36
CA LEU A 198 11.05 -7.09 11.61
C LEU A 198 10.16 -5.91 11.17
N ILE A 199 10.65 -4.68 11.23
CA ILE A 199 9.90 -3.50 10.77
C ILE A 199 9.48 -3.59 9.30
N LEU A 200 10.21 -4.35 8.47
CA LEU A 200 9.90 -4.54 7.05
C LEU A 200 8.65 -5.39 6.82
N PHE A 201 8.19 -6.13 7.83
CA PHE A 201 7.11 -7.11 7.75
C PHE A 201 5.94 -6.84 8.69
N LEU A 202 6.14 -6.04 9.74
CA LEU A 202 5.17 -5.85 10.81
C LEU A 202 4.44 -4.52 10.66
N ASN A 203 3.15 -4.55 10.99
CA ASN A 203 2.41 -3.31 11.23
C ASN A 203 2.83 -2.68 12.57
N LYS A 204 2.43 -1.43 12.78
CA LYS A 204 2.78 -0.66 13.98
C LYS A 204 2.44 -1.40 15.28
N LYS A 205 1.25 -2.01 15.37
CA LYS A 205 0.83 -2.76 16.56
C LYS A 205 1.77 -3.92 16.86
N ASN A 206 1.97 -4.81 15.88
CA ASN A 206 2.73 -6.03 16.04
C ASN A 206 4.20 -5.71 16.35
N LEU A 207 4.76 -4.67 15.72
CA LEU A 207 6.11 -4.20 16.05
C LEU A 207 6.21 -3.78 17.52
N LEU A 208 5.25 -2.98 18.02
CA LEU A 208 5.26 -2.54 19.42
C LEU A 208 5.13 -3.71 20.40
N GLU A 209 4.32 -4.72 20.08
CA GLU A 209 4.19 -5.94 20.89
C GLU A 209 5.50 -6.74 20.92
N VAL A 210 6.14 -6.91 19.76
CA VAL A 210 7.44 -7.59 19.63
C VAL A 210 8.53 -6.86 20.42
N ILE A 211 8.62 -5.55 20.31
CA ILE A 211 9.62 -4.75 21.03
C ILE A 211 9.40 -4.87 22.53
N LYS A 212 8.15 -4.78 23.01
CA LYS A 212 7.84 -4.99 24.43
C LYS A 212 8.28 -6.37 24.92
N GLY A 213 7.98 -7.43 24.18
CA GLY A 213 8.39 -8.79 24.53
C GLY A 213 9.91 -8.94 24.57
N LYS A 214 10.59 -8.69 23.44
CA LYS A 214 12.04 -8.85 23.29
C LYS A 214 12.82 -8.06 24.32
N VAL A 215 12.47 -6.79 24.52
CA VAL A 215 13.20 -5.94 25.45
C VAL A 215 12.97 -6.34 26.91
N THR A 216 11.77 -6.82 27.26
CA THR A 216 11.48 -7.36 28.61
C THR A 216 12.29 -8.63 28.85
N ASP A 217 12.35 -9.53 27.88
CA ASP A 217 13.11 -10.78 27.98
C ASP A 217 14.62 -10.50 28.10
N THR A 218 15.14 -9.55 27.33
CA THR A 218 16.55 -9.11 27.42
C THR A 218 16.87 -8.47 28.77
N ALA A 219 15.98 -7.65 29.33
CA ALA A 219 16.14 -7.04 30.65
C ALA A 219 16.18 -8.09 31.76
N LEU A 220 15.27 -9.08 31.70
CA LEU A 220 15.21 -10.19 32.66
C LEU A 220 16.42 -11.14 32.54
N GLY A 221 16.90 -11.37 31.32
CA GLY A 221 18.02 -12.29 31.06
C GLY A 221 19.41 -11.73 31.40
N LEU A 222 19.58 -10.40 31.40
CA LEU A 222 20.89 -9.77 31.55
C LEU A 222 21.10 -8.96 32.84
N LEU A 223 20.10 -8.84 33.73
CA LEU A 223 20.16 -7.91 34.88
C LEU A 223 20.58 -6.49 34.47
N ILE A 224 20.20 -6.06 33.25
CA ILE A 224 20.47 -4.70 32.79
C ILE A 224 19.66 -3.74 33.65
N ASN A 225 20.27 -2.63 34.03
CA ASN A 225 19.63 -1.59 34.84
C ASN A 225 18.31 -1.13 34.19
N ASP A 226 17.19 -1.28 34.91
CA ASP A 226 15.82 -1.02 34.45
C ASP A 226 15.65 0.35 33.77
N GLU A 227 16.44 1.35 34.19
CA GLU A 227 16.41 2.70 33.64
C GLU A 227 16.85 2.78 32.17
N ASN A 228 17.85 2.00 31.75
CA ASN A 228 18.35 2.02 30.36
C ASN A 228 17.36 1.34 29.41
N VAL A 229 16.77 0.23 29.87
CA VAL A 229 15.74 -0.54 29.17
C VAL A 229 14.46 0.30 29.05
N THR A 230 14.03 0.92 30.15
CA THR A 230 12.85 1.78 30.17
C THR A 230 13.07 3.04 29.33
N SER A 231 14.29 3.61 29.32
CA SER A 231 14.65 4.72 28.44
C SER A 231 14.59 4.30 26.97
N PHE A 232 15.11 3.12 26.61
CA PHE A 232 15.04 2.57 25.25
C PHE A 232 13.59 2.33 24.79
N ILE A 233 12.78 1.64 25.60
CA ILE A 233 11.36 1.40 25.33
C ILE A 233 10.63 2.74 25.21
N ASN A 234 10.85 3.67 26.13
CA ASN A 234 10.22 4.99 26.08
C ASN A 234 10.70 5.79 24.88
N HIS A 235 11.93 5.61 24.39
CA HIS A 235 12.41 6.34 23.23
C HIS A 235 11.81 5.78 21.93
N ILE A 236 11.68 4.46 21.81
CA ILE A 236 11.00 3.82 20.67
C ILE A 236 9.49 4.06 20.72
N THR A 237 8.88 3.93 21.89
CA THR A 237 7.44 4.15 22.09
C THR A 237 7.08 5.63 21.97
N LYS A 238 7.91 6.55 22.47
CA LYS A 238 7.68 8.00 22.26
C LYS A 238 7.90 8.41 20.82
N SER A 239 8.94 7.90 20.15
CA SER A 239 9.18 8.21 18.73
C SER A 239 8.11 7.65 17.80
N THR A 240 7.39 6.60 18.21
CA THR A 240 6.19 6.09 17.52
C THR A 240 4.87 6.77 17.96
N SER A 241 4.85 7.40 19.14
CA SER A 241 3.75 8.27 19.60
C SER A 241 3.84 9.72 19.10
N LEU A 242 5.03 10.15 18.65
CA LEU A 242 5.29 11.46 18.02
C LEU A 242 4.92 11.48 16.53
N LEU A 243 4.34 10.39 16.01
CA LEU A 243 3.69 10.31 14.70
C LEU A 243 2.14 10.42 14.82
N GLY A 244 1.65 10.99 15.93
CA GLY A 244 0.27 11.39 16.13
C GLY A 244 0.08 12.87 15.90
#